data_AF-A0A1F8EN85-F1
#
_entry.id   AF-A0A1F8EN85-F1
#
_cell.length_a   1.000
_cell.length_b   1.000
_cell.length_c   1.000
_cell.angle_alpha   90.00
_cell.angle_beta   90.00
_cell.angle_gamma   90.00
#
_symmetry.space_group_name_H-M   'P 1'
#
loop_
_entity.id
_entity.type
_entity.pdbx_description
1 polymer ?
#
loop_
_entity_poly.entity_id
_entity_poly.type
_entity_poly.pdbx_seq_one_letter_code
_entity_poly.pdbx_strand_id
1 'polypeptide(L)'
;MIRGEYKKILWEMFDALGFFESEREKALEGFKKKFASQLLMEIRDCMSDEQREWIVKVATSKQYNKNDPKVAELQKVIDSFYPKEKMDEVSRKVFKKILESYVSFMSQKVDSEKSEKLNKILNNL
;
A
#
# COMPACT_ATOMS: atom_id res chain seq x y z
N MET A 1 -7.68 -3.41 5.51
CA MET A 1 -6.61 -3.61 6.51
C MET A 1 -5.42 -4.21 5.77
N ILE A 2 -4.17 -3.75 6.00
CA ILE A 2 -2.99 -4.39 5.39
C ILE A 2 -2.90 -5.83 5.91
N ARG A 3 -2.61 -6.80 5.03
CA ARG A 3 -2.46 -8.21 5.43
C ARG A 3 -1.35 -8.33 6.48
N GLY A 4 -1.52 -9.23 7.45
CA GLY A 4 -0.54 -9.43 8.53
C GLY A 4 0.88 -9.72 8.02
N GLU A 5 0.98 -10.47 6.91
CA GLU A 5 2.23 -10.76 6.22
C GLU A 5 2.96 -9.50 5.72
N TYR A 6 2.24 -8.54 5.13
CA TYR A 6 2.83 -7.28 4.64
C TYR A 6 3.35 -6.44 5.79
N LYS A 7 2.62 -6.40 6.91
CA LYS A 7 3.08 -5.70 8.12
C LYS A 7 4.39 -6.32 8.65
N LYS A 8 4.50 -7.65 8.64
CA LYS A 8 5.72 -8.35 9.07
C LYS A 8 6.92 -7.99 8.20
N ILE A 9 6.77 -8.04 6.88
CA ILE A 9 7.83 -7.70 5.92
C ILE A 9 8.27 -6.23 6.07
N LEU A 10 7.32 -5.30 6.24
CA LEU A 10 7.63 -3.90 6.48
C LEU A 10 8.41 -3.70 7.79
N TRP A 11 8.06 -4.42 8.85
CA TRP A 11 8.81 -4.39 10.11
C TRP A 11 10.24 -4.88 9.92
N GLU A 12 10.44 -6.04 9.29
CA GLU A 12 11.78 -6.57 9.00
C GLU A 12 12.63 -5.55 8.21
N MET A 13 12.02 -4.86 7.25
CA MET A 13 12.68 -3.81 6.48
C MET A 13 13.03 -2.59 7.36
N PHE A 14 12.12 -2.14 8.22
CA PHE A 14 12.38 -1.01 9.11
C PHE A 14 13.41 -1.36 10.19
N ASP A 15 13.42 -2.60 10.69
CA ASP A 15 14.45 -3.15 11.56
C ASP A 15 15.82 -3.09 10.88
N ALA A 16 15.92 -3.53 9.62
CA ALA A 16 17.17 -3.48 8.85
C ALA A 16 17.68 -2.05 8.65
N LEU A 17 16.78 -1.07 8.55
CA LEU A 17 17.10 0.35 8.45
C LEU A 17 17.45 1.00 9.79
N GLY A 18 17.19 0.32 10.92
CA GLY A 18 17.45 0.84 12.26
C GLY A 18 16.42 1.85 12.75
N PHE A 19 15.19 1.81 12.25
CA PHE A 19 14.14 2.73 12.68
C PHE A 19 13.76 2.45 14.14
N PHE A 20 13.43 3.50 14.89
CA PHE A 20 12.80 3.40 16.21
C PHE A 20 11.29 3.17 16.08
N GLU A 21 10.64 2.65 17.12
CA GLU A 21 9.21 2.29 17.10
C GLU A 21 8.29 3.43 16.59
N SER A 22 8.53 4.66 17.05
CA SER A 22 7.77 5.83 16.62
C SER A 22 7.97 6.18 15.14
N GLU A 23 9.13 5.86 14.56
CA GLU A 23 9.43 6.03 13.15
C GLU A 23 8.78 4.93 12.30
N ARG A 24 8.76 3.69 12.80
CA ARG A 24 8.08 2.57 12.14
C ARG A 24 6.58 2.82 12.00
N GLU A 25 5.92 3.31 13.05
CA GLU A 25 4.49 3.61 12.98
C GLU A 25 4.20 4.74 11.97
N LYS A 26 5.03 5.79 11.95
CA LYS A 26 4.91 6.86 10.93
C LYS A 26 5.16 6.33 9.52
N ALA A 27 6.18 5.50 9.33
CA ALA A 27 6.51 4.91 8.04
C ALA A 27 5.41 3.94 7.57
N LEU A 28 4.84 3.16 8.49
CA LEU A 28 3.71 2.27 8.22
C LEU A 28 2.46 3.06 7.79
N GLU A 29 2.18 4.19 8.44
CA GLU A 29 1.07 5.07 8.04
C GLU A 29 1.31 5.69 6.66
N GLY A 30 2.53 6.16 6.38
CA GLY A 30 2.93 6.61 5.05
C GLY A 30 2.77 5.51 3.99
N PHE A 31 3.18 4.28 4.32
CA PHE A 31 3.03 3.11 3.47
C PHE A 31 1.55 2.81 3.19
N LYS A 32 0.69 2.78 4.21
CA LYS A 32 -0.76 2.54 4.06
C LYS A 32 -1.39 3.50 3.04
N LYS A 33 -1.05 4.79 3.12
CA LYS A 33 -1.55 5.81 2.20
C LYS A 33 -1.07 5.55 0.77
N LYS A 34 0.23 5.29 0.59
CA LYS A 34 0.81 4.99 -0.73
C LYS A 34 0.23 3.71 -1.32
N PHE A 35 0.09 2.67 -0.51
CA PHE A 35 -0.49 1.38 -0.88
C PHE A 35 -1.94 1.52 -1.30
N ALA A 36 -2.79 2.19 -0.51
CA ALA A 36 -4.18 2.43 -0.87
C ALA A 36 -4.31 3.22 -2.18
N SER A 37 -3.49 4.26 -2.37
CA SER A 37 -3.48 5.05 -3.59
C SER A 37 -3.09 4.22 -4.83
N GLN A 38 -2.03 3.41 -4.75
CA GLN A 38 -1.62 2.57 -5.88
C GLN A 38 -2.62 1.44 -6.14
N LEU A 39 -3.19 0.85 -5.10
CA LEU A 39 -4.22 -0.18 -5.24
C LEU A 39 -5.44 0.37 -5.96
N LEU A 40 -5.91 1.57 -5.56
CA LEU A 40 -7.00 2.27 -6.23
C LEU A 40 -6.69 2.57 -7.70
N MET A 41 -5.42 2.87 -8.05
CA MET A 41 -5.01 3.06 -9.44
C MET A 41 -5.11 1.75 -10.26
N GLU A 42 -4.67 0.62 -9.72
CA GLU A 42 -4.72 -0.67 -10.44
C GLU A 42 -6.17 -1.15 -10.66
N ILE A 43 -7.10 -0.82 -9.75
CA ILE A 43 -8.51 -1.23 -9.86
C ILE A 43 -9.41 -0.14 -10.46
N ARG A 44 -8.84 1.00 -10.86
CA ARG A 44 -9.60 2.18 -11.34
C ARG A 44 -10.55 1.86 -12.50
N ASP A 45 -10.19 0.88 -13.32
CA ASP A 45 -10.95 0.52 -14.53
C ASP A 45 -12.30 -0.13 -14.25
N CYS A 46 -12.56 -0.61 -13.03
CA CYS A 46 -13.90 -1.08 -12.67
C CYS A 46 -14.86 0.03 -12.22
N MET A 47 -14.37 1.27 -12.04
CA MET A 47 -15.15 2.39 -11.53
C MET A 47 -15.63 3.29 -12.67
N SER A 48 -16.83 3.85 -12.53
CA SER A 48 -17.34 4.87 -13.44
C SER A 48 -16.58 6.20 -13.28
N ASP A 49 -16.72 7.10 -14.26
CA ASP A 49 -16.09 8.42 -14.19
C ASP A 49 -16.63 9.25 -13.01
N GLU A 50 -17.92 9.17 -12.71
CA GLU A 50 -18.50 9.81 -11.53
C GLU A 50 -17.87 9.30 -10.22
N GLN A 51 -17.65 7.99 -10.12
CA GLN A 51 -17.02 7.36 -8.96
C GLN A 51 -15.56 7.81 -8.81
N ARG A 52 -14.83 7.87 -9.93
CA ARG A 52 -13.43 8.34 -9.95
C ARG A 52 -13.34 9.81 -9.53
N GLU A 53 -14.21 10.67 -10.04
CA GLU A 53 -14.27 12.08 -9.67
C GLU A 53 -14.60 12.27 -8.19
N TRP A 54 -15.56 11.49 -7.68
CA TRP A 54 -15.91 11.52 -6.27
C TRP A 54 -14.73 11.13 -5.37
N ILE A 55 -13.99 10.07 -5.70
CA ILE A 55 -12.79 9.66 -4.96
C ILE A 55 -11.76 10.79 -4.91
N VAL A 56 -11.50 11.46 -6.04
CA VAL A 56 -10.57 12.60 -6.11
C VAL A 56 -11.05 13.77 -5.24
N LYS A 57 -12.35 14.09 -5.29
CA LYS A 57 -12.95 15.15 -4.47
C LYS A 57 -12.84 14.86 -2.97
N VAL A 58 -13.11 13.63 -2.56
CA VAL A 58 -12.98 13.21 -1.15
C VAL A 58 -11.52 13.26 -0.70
N ALA A 59 -10.58 12.76 -1.52
CA ALA A 59 -9.16 12.77 -1.20
C ALA A 59 -8.60 14.20 -1.03
N THR A 60 -9.12 15.18 -1.78
CA THR A 60 -8.68 16.58 -1.73
C THR A 60 -9.36 17.40 -0.64
N SER A 61 -10.62 17.11 -0.33
CA SER A 61 -11.42 17.88 0.65
C SER A 61 -10.99 17.71 2.11
N LYS A 62 -10.18 16.68 2.43
CA LYS A 62 -9.83 16.26 3.81
C LYS A 62 -11.04 15.97 4.73
N GLN A 63 -12.26 16.01 4.21
CA GLN A 63 -13.50 15.69 4.91
C GLN A 63 -13.96 14.30 4.50
N TYR A 64 -13.35 13.28 5.11
CA TYR A 64 -13.71 11.89 4.88
C TYR A 64 -14.77 11.43 5.87
N ASN A 65 -15.97 11.13 5.38
CA ASN A 65 -17.01 10.48 6.15
C ASN A 65 -17.01 8.97 5.85
N LYS A 66 -16.61 8.16 6.82
CA LYS A 66 -16.63 6.69 6.73
C LYS A 66 -18.03 6.10 6.57
N ASN A 67 -19.06 6.86 6.95
CA ASN A 67 -20.46 6.45 6.88
C ASN A 67 -21.16 7.00 5.64
N ASP A 68 -20.42 7.59 4.69
CA ASP A 68 -20.99 8.02 3.41
C ASP A 68 -21.49 6.78 2.63
N PRO A 69 -22.76 6.72 2.22
CA PRO A 69 -23.30 5.58 1.48
C PRO A 69 -22.54 5.29 0.18
N LYS A 70 -21.91 6.30 -0.44
CA LYS A 70 -21.07 6.12 -1.64
C LYS A 70 -19.86 5.23 -1.39
N VAL A 71 -19.35 5.17 -0.14
CA VAL A 71 -18.28 4.22 0.24
C VAL A 71 -18.76 2.78 0.11
N ALA A 72 -19.97 2.49 0.61
CA ALA A 72 -20.54 1.14 0.53
C ALA A 72 -20.88 0.74 -0.91
N GLU A 73 -21.35 1.68 -1.73
CA GLU A 73 -21.60 1.47 -3.15
C GLU A 73 -20.31 1.17 -3.91
N LEU A 74 -19.25 1.95 -3.68
CA LEU A 74 -17.93 1.71 -4.26
C LEU A 74 -17.37 0.35 -3.86
N GLN A 75 -17.51 -0.05 -2.59
CA GLN A 75 -17.07 -1.35 -2.13
C GLN A 75 -17.78 -2.49 -2.89
N LYS A 76 -19.10 -2.38 -3.11
CA LYS A 76 -19.86 -3.38 -3.89
C LYS A 76 -19.37 -3.48 -5.35
N VAL A 77 -19.05 -2.35 -5.97
CA VAL A 77 -18.50 -2.34 -7.33
C VAL A 77 -17.11 -2.98 -7.36
N ILE A 78 -16.26 -2.67 -6.38
CA ILE A 78 -14.94 -3.30 -6.30
C ILE A 78 -15.10 -4.82 -6.11
N ASP A 79 -15.95 -5.26 -5.18
CA ASP A 79 -16.13 -6.68 -4.85
C ASP A 79 -16.69 -7.49 -6.03
N SER A 80 -17.47 -6.87 -6.93
CA SER A 80 -18.02 -7.58 -8.11
C SER A 80 -16.99 -7.78 -9.22
N PHE A 81 -16.03 -6.87 -9.40
CA PHE A 81 -14.98 -6.97 -10.43
C PHE A 81 -13.67 -7.60 -9.91
N TYR A 82 -13.45 -7.49 -8.60
CA TYR A 82 -12.27 -7.97 -7.89
C TYR A 82 -12.70 -8.80 -6.68
N PRO A 83 -13.15 -10.05 -6.89
CA PRO A 83 -13.35 -10.98 -5.80
C PRO A 83 -12.06 -11.14 -4.99
N LYS A 84 -12.20 -11.59 -3.74
CA LYS A 84 -11.12 -11.62 -2.75
C LYS A 84 -9.79 -12.14 -3.29
N GLU A 85 -9.78 -13.26 -4.01
CA GLU A 85 -8.55 -13.86 -4.57
C GLU A 85 -7.85 -12.94 -5.57
N LYS A 86 -8.62 -12.34 -6.50
CA LYS A 86 -8.10 -11.38 -7.48
C LYS A 86 -7.63 -10.10 -6.79
N MET A 87 -8.36 -9.64 -5.77
CA MET A 87 -7.91 -8.50 -4.96
C MET A 87 -6.62 -8.82 -4.22
N ASP A 88 -6.48 -10.03 -3.66
CA ASP A 88 -5.25 -10.47 -2.98
C ASP A 88 -4.06 -10.48 -3.95
N GLU A 89 -4.23 -10.97 -5.18
CA GLU A 89 -3.19 -10.93 -6.22
C GLU A 89 -2.76 -9.51 -6.59
N VAL A 90 -3.73 -8.63 -6.87
CA VAL A 90 -3.46 -7.21 -7.17
C VAL A 90 -2.76 -6.55 -5.98
N SER A 91 -3.23 -6.83 -4.77
CA SER A 91 -2.64 -6.30 -3.53
C SER A 91 -1.18 -6.73 -3.38
N ARG A 92 -0.84 -7.98 -3.72
CA ARG A 92 0.51 -8.53 -3.63
C ARG A 92 1.43 -7.89 -4.66
N LYS A 93 0.94 -7.74 -5.89
CA LYS A 93 1.67 -7.04 -6.97
C LYS A 93 1.99 -5.60 -6.59
N VAL A 94 1.00 -4.87 -6.06
CA VAL A 94 1.19 -3.48 -5.60
C VAL A 94 2.17 -3.42 -4.43
N PHE A 95 2.02 -4.32 -3.46
CA PHE A 95 2.92 -4.40 -2.30
C PHE A 95 4.37 -4.57 -2.74
N LYS A 96 4.62 -5.56 -3.60
CA LYS A 96 5.95 -5.87 -4.14
C LYS A 96 6.55 -4.67 -4.89
N LYS A 97 5.79 -4.04 -5.79
CA LYS A 97 6.22 -2.85 -6.54
C LYS A 97 6.62 -1.69 -5.63
N ILE A 98 5.84 -1.42 -4.58
CA ILE A 98 6.17 -0.34 -3.63
C ILE A 98 7.44 -0.67 -2.86
N LEU A 99 7.57 -1.92 -2.41
CA LEU A 99 8.71 -2.36 -1.62
C LEU A 99 10.00 -2.37 -2.45
N GLU A 100 9.97 -2.89 -3.67
CA GLU A 100 11.10 -2.87 -4.61
C GLU A 100 11.58 -1.44 -4.86
N SER A 101 10.64 -0.52 -5.14
CA SER A 101 10.96 0.90 -5.34
C SER A 101 11.61 1.52 -4.09
N TYR A 102 11.12 1.19 -2.90
CA TYR A 102 11.65 1.74 -1.65
C TYR A 102 13.03 1.16 -1.32
N VAL A 103 13.19 -0.16 -1.40
CA VAL A 103 14.47 -0.84 -1.13
C VAL A 103 15.53 -0.45 -2.15
N SER A 104 15.20 -0.33 -3.43
CA SER A 104 16.13 0.13 -4.46
C SER A 104 16.68 1.52 -4.13
N PHE A 105 15.80 2.44 -3.73
CA PHE A 105 16.19 3.79 -3.33
C PHE A 105 17.01 3.82 -2.03
N MET A 106 16.62 3.04 -1.02
CA MET A 106 17.30 3.01 0.27
C MET A 106 18.65 2.31 0.20
N SER A 107 18.79 1.24 -0.59
CA SER A 107 20.05 0.50 -0.77
C SER A 107 21.19 1.37 -1.30
N GLN A 108 20.87 2.41 -2.06
CA GLN A 108 21.85 3.39 -2.56
C GLN A 108 22.33 4.38 -1.48
N LYS A 109 21.68 4.40 -0.31
CA LYS A 109 21.88 5.40 0.76
C LYS A 109 22.33 4.81 2.10
N VAL A 110 22.49 3.49 2.17
CA VAL A 110 22.90 2.78 3.37
C VAL A 110 24.21 2.03 3.10
N ASP A 111 24.85 1.55 4.18
CA ASP A 111 26.02 0.70 4.09
C ASP A 111 25.71 -0.66 3.42
N SER A 112 26.75 -1.37 2.99
CA SER A 112 26.64 -2.63 2.27
C SER A 112 25.92 -3.71 3.07
N GLU A 113 26.12 -3.77 4.40
CA GLU A 113 25.46 -4.76 5.26
C GLU A 113 23.94 -4.56 5.28
N LYS A 114 23.50 -3.31 5.45
CA LYS A 114 22.07 -2.97 5.39
C LYS A 114 21.49 -3.18 4.00
N SER A 115 22.22 -2.81 2.94
CA SER A 115 21.76 -3.03 1.57
C SER A 115 21.54 -4.52 1.27
N GLU A 116 22.48 -5.40 1.68
CA GLU A 116 22.31 -6.84 1.53
C GLU A 116 21.10 -7.38 2.29
N LYS A 117 20.85 -6.91 3.52
CA LYS A 117 19.66 -7.29 4.30
C LYS A 117 18.37 -6.87 3.59
N LEU A 118 18.30 -5.66 3.05
CA LEU A 118 17.13 -5.17 2.32
C LEU A 118 16.88 -5.99 1.04
N ASN A 119 17.92 -6.33 0.30
CA ASN A 119 17.80 -7.16 -0.90
C ASN A 119 17.35 -8.60 -0.57
N LYS A 120 17.81 -9.16 0.56
CA LYS A 120 17.32 -10.47 1.04
C LYS A 120 15.82 -10.45 1.35
N ILE A 121 15.33 -9.37 1.95
CA ILE A 121 13.88 -9.20 2.24
C ILE A 121 13.08 -9.19 0.93
N LEU A 122 13.54 -8.48 -0.11
CA LEU A 122 12.87 -8.47 -1.42
C LEU A 122 12.84 -9.85 -2.10
N ASN A 123 13.91 -10.64 -1.96
CA ASN A 123 14.01 -11.94 -2.62
C ASN A 123 13.09 -13.00 -2.00
N ASN A 124 12.61 -12.78 -0.78
CA ASN A 124 11.74 -13.70 -0.05
C ASN A 124 10.23 -13.43 -0.27
N LEU A 125 9.88 -12.68 -1.32
CA LEU A 125 8.57 -12.03 -1.52
C LEU A 125 7.77 -12.52 -2.73
#